data_AF-A0A1R2BXS1-F1
#
_entry.id   AF-A0A1R2BXS1-F1
#
_cell.length_a   1.000
_cell.length_b   1.000
_cell.length_c   1.000
_cell.angle_alpha   90.00
_cell.angle_beta   90.00
_cell.angle_gamma   90.00
#
_symmetry.space_group_name_H-M   'P 1'
#
loop_
_entity.id
_entity.type
_entity.pdbx_description
1 polymer ?
#
loop_
_entity_poly.entity_id
_entity_poly.type
_entity_poly.pdbx_seq_one_letter_code
_entity_poly.pdbx_strand_id
1 'polypeptide(L)'
;MAGLEKLWFFDESKEPICASFCEDIECDRDQCIFSHDEPIYSANVSIPQEVLQDLSTLKSYLHNIGINSSRPIIPLFTDSSLQNGIH
;
A
#
# COMPACT_ATOMS: atom_id res chain seq x y z
N MET A 1 -9.22 21.86 -2.79
CA MET A 1 -7.81 21.53 -2.51
C MET A 1 -7.55 20.18 -3.15
N ALA A 2 -6.62 20.09 -4.09
CA ALA A 2 -6.39 18.88 -4.87
C ALA A 2 -5.41 17.96 -4.13
N GLY A 3 -5.85 16.77 -3.75
CA GLY A 3 -4.97 15.70 -3.27
C GLY A 3 -4.23 15.05 -4.44
N LEU A 4 -3.11 14.41 -4.16
CA LEU A 4 -2.38 13.59 -5.13
C LEU A 4 -2.98 12.19 -5.15
N GLU A 5 -3.51 11.78 -6.30
CA GLU A 5 -3.96 10.41 -6.50
C GLU A 5 -2.75 9.52 -6.83
N LYS A 6 -2.46 8.55 -5.96
CA LYS A 6 -1.37 7.58 -6.14
C LYS A 6 -1.86 6.17 -5.82
N LEU A 7 -1.38 5.19 -6.59
CA LEU A 7 -1.51 3.79 -6.24
C LEU A 7 -0.60 3.48 -5.04
N TRP A 8 -1.16 2.87 -4.00
CA TRP A 8 -0.42 2.40 -2.83
C TRP A 8 -0.60 0.92 -2.59
N PHE A 9 0.39 0.33 -1.91
CA PHE A 9 0.47 -1.09 -1.63
C PHE A 9 0.50 -1.34 -0.13
N PHE A 10 -0.08 -2.47 0.27
CA PHE A 10 -0.18 -2.90 1.67
C PHE A 10 0.17 -4.39 1.80
N ASP A 11 0.75 -4.77 2.92
CA ASP A 11 1.06 -6.16 3.25
C ASP A 11 -0.18 -6.94 3.76
N GLU A 12 0.00 -8.21 4.11
CA GLU A 12 -1.07 -9.06 4.65
C GLU A 12 -1.74 -8.49 5.92
N SER A 13 -0.99 -7.73 6.72
CA SER A 13 -1.47 -7.07 7.94
C SER A 13 -2.14 -5.73 7.65
N LYS A 14 -2.22 -5.33 6.37
CA LYS A 14 -2.72 -4.04 5.88
C LYS A 14 -1.86 -2.86 6.34
N GLU A 15 -0.60 -3.10 6.68
CA GLU A 15 0.36 -2.03 6.89
C GLU A 15 0.84 -1.49 5.53
N PRO A 16 1.04 -0.17 5.38
CA PRO A 16 1.50 0.42 4.13
C PRO A 16 2.96 0.03 3.84
N ILE A 17 3.20 -0.41 2.60
CA ILE A 17 4.53 -0.77 2.10
C ILE A 17 5.34 0.50 1.79
N CYS A 18 6.66 0.46 2.02
CA CYS A 18 7.58 1.52 1.63
C CYS A 18 7.62 1.68 0.10
N ALA A 19 7.34 2.88 -0.44
CA ALA A 19 7.42 3.12 -1.89
C ALA A 19 8.79 2.78 -2.47
N SER A 20 9.87 3.24 -1.84
CA SER A 20 11.23 3.00 -2.33
C SER A 20 11.55 1.51 -2.40
N PHE A 21 11.16 0.76 -1.36
CA PHE A 21 11.32 -0.69 -1.37
C PHE A 21 10.48 -1.35 -2.48
N CYS A 22 9.30 -0.84 -2.77
CA CYS A 22 8.44 -1.39 -3.82
C CYS A 22 8.95 -1.12 -5.24
N GLU A 23 9.62 0.02 -5.45
CA GLU A 23 10.11 0.46 -6.78
C GLU A 23 11.51 -0.09 -7.07
N ASP A 24 12.43 -0.01 -6.09
CA ASP A 24 13.85 -0.32 -6.28
C ASP A 24 14.33 -1.56 -5.50
N ILE A 25 13.47 -2.18 -4.67
CA ILE A 25 13.82 -3.29 -3.75
C ILE A 25 14.87 -2.88 -2.69
N GLU A 26 15.28 -1.61 -2.69
CA GLU A 26 16.20 -1.03 -1.73
C GLU A 26 15.52 0.15 -1.02
N CYS A 27 15.73 0.24 0.29
CA CYS A 27 15.26 1.34 1.11
C CYS A 27 16.43 1.93 1.87
N ASP A 28 16.87 3.12 1.48
CA ASP A 28 18.04 3.80 2.07
C ASP A 28 17.80 4.36 3.48
N ARG A 29 16.63 4.10 4.07
CA ARG A 29 16.25 4.59 5.39
C ARG A 29 16.59 3.54 6.45
N ASP A 30 17.61 3.82 7.26
CA ASP A 30 18.02 3.00 8.42
C ASP A 30 16.87 2.66 9.38
N GLN A 31 15.86 3.53 9.50
CA GLN A 31 14.68 3.34 10.35
C GLN A 31 13.40 3.63 9.57
N CYS A 32 13.17 2.88 8.49
CA CYS A 32 11.92 2.97 7.75
C CYS A 32 10.74 2.58 8.64
N ILE A 33 9.72 3.44 8.72
CA ILE A 33 8.50 3.18 9.51
C ILE A 33 7.44 2.40 8.72
N PHE A 34 7.65 2.18 7.43
CA PHE A 34 6.76 1.46 6.53
C PHE A 34 7.18 -0.02 6.43
N SER A 35 6.26 -0.87 6.02
CA SER A 35 6.55 -2.30 5.84
C SER A 35 7.45 -2.53 4.62
N HIS A 36 8.32 -3.54 4.73
CA HIS A 36 9.17 -4.06 3.65
C HIS A 36 8.81 -5.52 3.32
N ASP A 37 7.60 -5.94 3.67
CA ASP A 37 7.09 -7.26 3.30
C ASP A 37 6.56 -7.25 1.86
N GLU A 38 6.17 -8.44 1.38
CA GLU A 38 5.58 -8.58 0.05
C GLU A 38 4.23 -7.83 -0.03
N PRO A 39 4.01 -7.03 -1.09
CA PRO A 39 2.73 -6.37 -1.29
C PRO A 39 1.65 -7.42 -1.63
N ILE A 40 0.59 -7.47 -0.83
CA ILE A 40 -0.56 -8.37 -1.04
C ILE A 40 -1.76 -7.61 -1.59
N TYR A 41 -1.85 -6.33 -1.24
CA TYR A 41 -3.01 -5.49 -1.48
C TYR A 41 -2.60 -4.18 -2.14
N SER A 42 -3.53 -3.57 -2.88
CA SER A 42 -3.35 -2.22 -3.42
C SER A 42 -4.61 -1.39 -3.32
N ALA A 43 -4.44 -0.06 -3.27
CA ALA A 43 -5.54 0.89 -3.33
C ALA A 43 -5.11 2.17 -4.05
N ASN A 44 -6.01 2.74 -4.85
CA ASN A 44 -5.86 4.12 -5.32
C ASN A 44 -6.24 5.09 -4.21
N VAL A 45 -5.27 5.89 -3.76
CA VAL A 45 -5.41 6.80 -2.63
C VAL A 45 -5.27 8.23 -3.10
N SER A 46 -6.22 9.10 -2.73
CA SER A 46 -6.07 10.54 -2.89
C SER A 46 -5.50 11.10 -1.59
N ILE A 47 -4.21 11.44 -1.58
CA ILE A 47 -3.49 11.90 -0.40
C ILE A 47 -3.47 13.43 -0.40
N PRO A 48 -4.03 14.09 0.62
CA PRO A 48 -3.92 15.54 0.75
C PRO A 48 -2.46 15.99 0.86
N GLN A 49 -2.11 17.15 0.32
CA GLN A 49 -0.71 17.64 0.33
C GLN A 49 -0.16 17.82 1.74
N GLU A 50 -1.01 18.21 2.69
CA GLU A 50 -0.67 18.37 4.10
C GLU A 50 -0.23 17.05 4.77
N VAL A 51 -0.72 15.90 4.28
CA VAL A 51 -0.36 14.57 4.79
C VAL A 51 1.02 14.14 4.30
N LEU A 52 1.48 14.66 3.15
CA LEU A 52 2.78 14.28 2.56
C LEU A 52 3.98 14.94 3.25
N GLN A 53 3.74 15.94 4.10
CA GLN A 53 4.82 16.69 4.75
C GLN A 53 5.46 15.92 5.91
N ASP A 54 4.76 14.96 6.50
CA ASP A 54 5.21 14.17 7.63
C ASP A 54 4.96 12.68 7.41
N LEU A 55 6.01 11.87 7.57
CA LEU A 55 5.97 10.44 7.31
C LEU A 55 5.05 9.71 8.29
N SER A 56 4.98 10.15 9.55
CA SER A 56 4.13 9.52 10.55
C SER A 56 2.65 9.77 10.24
N THR A 57 2.32 11.02 9.90
CA THR A 57 1.00 11.44 9.44
C THR A 57 0.59 10.71 8.17
N LEU A 58 1.51 10.56 7.21
CA LEU A 58 1.30 9.75 6.01
C LEU A 58 1.02 8.29 6.37
N LYS A 59 1.84 7.67 7.23
CA LYS A 59 1.64 6.28 7.66
C LYS A 59 0.27 6.10 8.31
N SER A 60 -0.10 6.95 9.27
CA SER A 60 -1.40 6.88 9.93
C SER A 60 -2.55 7.08 8.95
N TYR A 61 -2.41 7.99 7.99
CA TYR A 61 -3.42 8.20 6.94
C TYR A 61 -3.60 6.95 6.09
N LEU A 62 -2.50 6.37 5.59
CA LEU A 62 -2.52 5.16 4.76
C LEU A 62 -3.05 3.93 5.52
N HIS A 63 -2.68 3.77 6.78
CA HIS A 63 -3.21 2.71 7.63
C HIS A 63 -4.73 2.86 7.85
N ASN A 64 -5.20 4.08 8.13
CA ASN A 64 -6.63 4.32 8.38
C ASN A 64 -7.50 4.07 7.15
N ILE A 65 -7.00 4.32 5.94
CA ILE A 65 -7.71 3.99 4.70
C ILE A 65 -7.55 2.52 4.29
N GLY A 66 -6.41 1.89 4.61
CA GLY A 66 -6.17 0.45 4.42
C GLY A 66 -7.02 -0.41 5.36
N ILE A 67 -7.57 0.18 6.41
CA ILE A 67 -8.54 -0.46 7.30
C ILE A 67 -9.98 -0.02 6.98
N ASN A 68 -10.21 1.20 6.48
CA ASN A 68 -11.56 1.69 6.22
C ASN A 68 -12.15 1.18 4.89
N SER A 69 -13.21 0.40 5.06
CA SER A 69 -14.10 -0.29 4.11
C SER A 69 -14.73 0.54 2.99
N SER A 70 -14.29 1.77 2.74
CA SER A 70 -14.90 2.71 1.77
C SER A 70 -14.17 2.79 0.42
N ARG A 71 -12.93 2.33 0.35
CA ARG A 71 -12.20 2.15 -0.93
C ARG A 71 -11.86 0.68 -1.09
N PRO A 72 -12.19 0.03 -2.22
CA PRO A 72 -11.89 -1.37 -2.40
C PRO A 72 -10.38 -1.55 -2.40
N ILE A 73 -9.87 -2.25 -1.40
CA ILE A 73 -8.52 -2.78 -1.41
C ILE A 73 -8.55 -3.97 -2.34
N ILE A 74 -7.74 -3.91 -3.39
CA ILE A 74 -7.71 -4.91 -4.44
C ILE A 74 -6.56 -5.87 -4.11
N PRO A 75 -6.82 -7.17 -3.91
CA PRO A 75 -5.77 -8.17 -3.83
C PRO A 75 -4.95 -8.14 -5.13
N LEU A 76 -3.62 -8.04 -5.00
CA LEU A 76 -2.72 -8.04 -6.16
C LEU A 76 -2.69 -9.41 -6.84
N PHE A 77 -2.91 -10.47 -6.06
CA PHE A 77 -3.05 -11.83 -6.54
C PHE A 77 -4.51 -12.26 -6.37
N THR A 78 -5.36 -12.01 -7.37
CA THR A 78 -6.51 -12.88 -7.59
C THR A 78 -5.98 -14.09 -8.34
N ASP A 79 -5.80 -15.20 -7.65
CA ASP A 79 -5.45 -16.47 -8.27
C ASP A 79 -6.50 -16.80 -9.35
N SER A 80 -6.16 -16.50 -10.61
CA SER A 80 -6.90 -16.91 -11.79
C SER A 80 -6.18 -18.09 -12.46
N SER A 81 -5.41 -18.89 -11.71
CA SER A 81 -4.58 -19.94 -12.31
C SER A 81 -4.58 -21.29 -11.58
N LEU A 82 -5.29 -21.45 -10.46
CA LEU A 82 -5.45 -22.77 -9.81
C LEU A 82 -6.92 -23.20 -9.69
N GLN A 83 -7.55 -23.55 -10.83
CA GLN A 83 -8.43 -24.73 -10.97
C GLN A 83 -8.99 -24.85 -12.41
N ASN A 84 -8.11 -24.93 -13.40
CA ASN A 84 -8.38 -25.70 -14.63
C ASN A 84 -7.45 -26.93 -14.63
N GLY A 85 -7.64 -27.77 -13.62
CA GLY A 85 -7.07 -29.12 -13.58
C GLY A 85 -8.14 -30.11 -14.01
N ILE A 86 -8.30 -30.27 -15.33
CA ILE A 86 -8.96 -31.43 -15.91
C ILE A 86 -8.15 -32.66 -15.48
N HIS A 87 -8.76 -33.58 -14.75
CA HIS A 87 -8.37 -34.99 -14.72
C HIS A 87 -9.61 -35.85 -14.53
#